data_AF-A0A645JG45-F1
#
_entry.id   AF-A0A645JG45-F1
#
_cell.length_a   1.000
_cell.length_b   1.000
_cell.length_c   1.000
_cell.angle_alpha   90.00
_cell.angle_beta   90.00
_cell.angle_gamma   90.00
#
_symmetry.space_group_name_H-M   'P 1'
#
loop_
_entity.id
_entity.type
_entity.pdbx_description
1 polymer ?
#
loop_
_entity_poly.entity_id
_entity_poly.type
_entity_poly.pdbx_seq_one_letter_code
_entity_poly.pdbx_strand_id
1 'polypeptide(L)'
;MIHNWIPEAWIATVLGSRNPFGVVLATLIGIPMYGDIFGTIPIAEALLAKGALLGSILSFMMAVTTLSLPSMIMLRKAVKPRLLALFIAICSVGIIIVGYFFNFIQGYIL
;
A
#
# COMPACT_ATOMS: atom_id res chain seq x y z
N MET A 1 -7.27 -2.41 21.17
CA MET A 1 -8.56 -2.68 20.50
C MET A 1 -8.99 -1.45 19.70
N ILE A 2 -8.51 -1.28 18.46
CA ILE A 2 -9.22 -0.55 17.40
C ILE A 2 -8.91 -1.28 16.08
N HIS A 3 -9.88 -2.10 15.68
CA HIS A 3 -10.24 -2.48 14.30
C HIS A 3 -9.34 -3.46 13.53
N ASN A 4 -9.48 -4.71 13.96
CA ASN A 4 -9.28 -5.99 13.30
C ASN A 4 -10.10 -6.16 11.99
N TRP A 5 -10.10 -5.19 11.07
CA TRP A 5 -10.87 -5.32 9.82
C TRP A 5 -10.08 -5.97 8.70
N ILE A 6 -8.75 -6.02 8.82
CA ILE A 6 -7.90 -6.79 7.92
C ILE A 6 -6.94 -7.62 8.77
N PRO A 7 -6.98 -8.96 8.65
CA PRO A 7 -6.12 -9.82 9.43
C PRO A 7 -4.67 -9.45 9.11
N GLU A 8 -3.96 -8.93 10.10
CA GLU A 8 -2.52 -8.71 10.05
C GLU A 8 -1.80 -10.00 9.62
N ALA A 9 -2.36 -11.15 9.99
CA ALA A 9 -1.94 -12.47 9.55
C ALA A 9 -2.03 -12.68 8.02
N TRP A 10 -3.05 -12.15 7.34
CA TRP A 10 -3.22 -12.28 5.88
C TRP A 10 -2.30 -11.35 5.11
N ILE A 11 -2.17 -10.10 5.54
CA ILE A 11 -1.23 -9.15 4.92
C ILE A 11 0.20 -9.68 5.11
N ALA A 12 0.51 -10.19 6.29
CA ALA A 12 1.81 -10.76 6.61
C ALA A 12 2.16 -12.03 5.82
N THR A 13 1.22 -12.93 5.55
CA THR A 13 1.51 -14.14 4.76
C THR A 13 1.72 -13.81 3.28
N VAL A 14 0.99 -12.82 2.76
CA VAL A 14 1.08 -12.40 1.35
C VAL A 14 2.29 -11.49 1.08
N LEU A 15 2.65 -10.61 2.02
CA LEU A 15 3.70 -9.58 1.85
C LEU A 15 4.98 -9.82 2.66
N GLY A 16 4.97 -10.71 3.66
CA GLY A 16 6.12 -11.02 4.52
C GLY A 16 7.13 -12.00 3.89
N SER A 17 6.73 -12.76 2.88
CA SER A 17 7.71 -13.47 2.04
C SER A 17 8.43 -12.45 1.17
N ARG A 18 9.74 -12.63 0.96
CA ARG A 18 10.63 -11.80 0.12
C ARG A 18 10.23 -11.90 -1.36
N ASN A 19 9.01 -11.52 -1.68
CA ASN A 19 8.32 -11.75 -2.94
C ASN A 19 8.56 -10.57 -3.88
N PRO A 20 9.07 -10.79 -5.10
CA PRO A 20 9.24 -9.71 -6.08
C PRO A 20 7.93 -9.01 -6.46
N PHE A 21 6.77 -9.65 -6.28
CA PHE A 21 5.45 -9.03 -6.51
C PHE A 21 4.90 -8.29 -5.28
N GLY A 22 5.66 -8.23 -4.18
CA GLY A 22 5.20 -7.62 -2.92
C GLY A 22 4.75 -6.17 -3.07
N VAL A 23 5.43 -5.37 -3.90
CA VAL A 23 5.07 -3.95 -4.13
C VAL A 23 3.70 -3.80 -4.78
N VAL A 24 3.42 -4.61 -5.81
CA VAL A 24 2.14 -4.56 -6.53
C VAL A 24 1.00 -5.04 -5.63
N LEU A 25 1.22 -6.14 -4.92
CA LEU A 25 0.24 -6.70 -3.98
C LEU A 25 -0.05 -5.73 -2.84
N ALA A 26 0.98 -5.12 -2.26
CA ALA A 26 0.87 -4.11 -1.22
C ALA A 26 0.06 -2.89 -1.69
N THR A 27 0.29 -2.45 -2.92
CA THR A 27 -0.46 -1.34 -3.53
C THR A 27 -1.94 -1.72 -3.70
N LEU A 28 -2.23 -2.90 -4.27
CA LEU A 28 -3.60 -3.35 -4.51
C LEU A 28 -4.39 -3.59 -3.22
N ILE A 29 -3.75 -4.13 -2.18
CA ILE A 29 -4.36 -4.34 -0.87
C ILE A 29 -4.55 -3.01 -0.13
N GLY A 30 -3.63 -2.06 -0.31
CA GLY A 30 -3.72 -0.73 0.30
C GLY A 30 -4.84 0.14 -0.26
N ILE A 31 -5.15 0.07 -1.56
CA ILE A 31 -6.23 0.88 -2.18
C ILE A 31 -7.60 0.77 -1.46
N PRO A 32 -8.15 -0.43 -1.22
CA PRO A 32 -9.44 -0.56 -0.54
C PRO A 32 -9.36 -0.22 0.96
N MET A 33 -8.16 -0.19 1.54
CA MET A 33 -7.98 0.15 2.95
C MET A 33 -8.21 1.63 3.17
N TYR A 34 -9.14 1.92 4.07
CA TYR A 34 -9.30 3.24 4.62
C TYR A 34 -8.44 3.35 5.88
N GLY A 35 -7.46 4.24 5.86
CA GLY A 35 -6.62 4.48 7.04
C GLY A 35 -5.73 5.70 6.86
N ASP A 36 -5.34 6.27 7.99
CA ASP A 36 -4.32 7.30 8.05
C ASP A 36 -2.92 6.67 8.13
N ILE A 37 -1.88 7.42 7.73
CA ILE A 37 -0.47 7.00 7.81
C ILE A 37 -0.16 6.45 9.21
N PHE A 38 -0.58 7.14 10.26
CA PHE A 38 -0.34 6.73 11.64
C PHE A 38 -0.97 5.38 11.99
N GLY A 39 -2.15 5.09 11.44
CA GLY A 39 -2.82 3.79 11.61
C GLY A 39 -2.10 2.64 10.88
N THR A 40 -1.30 2.96 9.86
CA THR A 40 -0.52 1.96 9.11
C THR A 40 0.86 1.67 9.69
N ILE A 41 1.36 2.48 10.64
CA ILE A 41 2.68 2.28 11.26
C ILE A 41 2.79 0.92 11.96
N PRO A 42 1.83 0.47 12.81
CA PRO A 42 1.95 -0.84 13.47
C PRO A 42 1.97 -2.00 12.46
N ILE A 43 1.22 -1.86 11.36
CA ILE A 43 1.18 -2.85 10.28
C ILE A 43 2.54 -2.88 9.56
N ALA A 44 3.13 -1.71 9.31
CA ALA A 44 4.45 -1.59 8.71
C ALA A 44 5.54 -2.23 9.59
N GLU A 45 5.51 -1.99 10.90
CA GLU A 45 6.43 -2.62 11.86
C GLU A 45 6.29 -4.15 11.88
N ALA A 46 5.06 -4.66 11.91
CA ALA A 46 4.80 -6.10 11.88
C ALA A 46 5.24 -6.76 10.58
N LEU A 47 5.06 -6.09 9.43
CA LEU A 47 5.54 -6.55 8.13
C LEU A 47 7.07 -6.56 8.07
N LEU A 48 7.71 -5.53 8.59
CA LEU A 48 9.17 -5.46 8.68
C LEU A 48 9.73 -6.59 9.55
N ALA A 49 9.12 -6.82 10.73
CA ALA A 49 9.51 -7.90 11.64
C ALA A 49 9.36 -9.30 11.00
N LYS A 50 8.45 -9.44 10.02
CA LYS A 50 8.25 -10.69 9.26
C LYS A 50 9.10 -10.81 8.00
N GLY A 51 10.00 -9.87 7.74
CA GLY A 51 10.94 -9.92 6.62
C GLY A 51 10.39 -9.41 5.30
N ALA A 52 9.29 -8.64 5.32
CA ALA A 52 8.81 -7.94 4.14
C ALA A 52 9.87 -6.95 3.62
N LEU A 53 9.85 -6.72 2.30
CA LEU A 53 10.72 -5.72 1.69
C LEU A 53 10.23 -4.31 2.03
N LEU A 54 11.16 -3.40 2.22
CA LEU A 54 10.94 -2.03 2.66
C LEU A 54 10.09 -1.26 1.64
N GLY A 55 10.34 -1.44 0.35
CA GLY A 55 9.53 -0.85 -0.70
C GLY A 55 8.10 -1.41 -0.77
N SER A 56 7.89 -2.67 -0.39
CA SER A 56 6.53 -3.25 -0.26
C SER A 56 5.76 -2.61 0.89
N ILE A 57 6.40 -2.41 2.04
CA ILE A 57 5.82 -1.72 3.19
C ILE A 57 5.44 -0.27 2.82
N LEU A 58 6.37 0.46 2.21
CA LEU A 58 6.14 1.84 1.79
C LEU A 58 5.02 1.95 0.75
N SER A 59 4.98 1.03 -0.22
CA SER A 59 3.91 1.02 -1.23
C SER A 59 2.53 0.78 -0.63
N PHE A 60 2.43 -0.07 0.39
CA PHE A 60 1.20 -0.27 1.15
C PHE A 60 0.75 1.03 1.83
N MET A 61 1.63 1.67 2.61
CA MET A 61 1.30 2.89 3.34
C MET A 61 0.89 4.04 2.40
N MET A 62 1.57 4.19 1.26
CA MET A 62 1.21 5.19 0.24
C MET A 62 -0.14 4.90 -0.42
N ALA A 63 -0.43 3.63 -0.73
CA ALA A 63 -1.70 3.25 -1.36
C ALA A 63 -2.90 3.46 -0.43
N VAL A 64 -2.78 3.09 0.84
CA VAL A 64 -3.82 3.31 1.87
C VAL A 64 -4.20 4.78 1.98
N THR A 65 -3.21 5.66 1.87
CA THR A 65 -3.39 7.10 2.14
C THR A 65 -3.80 7.87 0.90
N THR A 66 -3.28 7.49 -0.27
CA THR A 66 -3.51 8.20 -1.54
C THR A 66 -4.78 7.73 -2.26
N LEU A 67 -5.14 6.44 -2.13
CA LEU A 67 -6.18 5.81 -2.96
C LEU A 67 -7.33 5.21 -2.16
N SER A 68 -7.56 5.71 -0.93
CA SER A 68 -8.58 5.16 -0.03
C SER A 68 -9.98 5.14 -0.66
N LEU A 69 -10.67 4.01 -0.52
CA LEU A 69 -12.00 3.77 -1.10
C LEU A 69 -13.05 4.85 -0.77
N PRO A 70 -13.14 5.38 0.46
CA PRO A 70 -14.09 6.45 0.78
C PRO A 70 -13.81 7.76 0.04
N SER A 71 -12.53 8.16 -0.08
CA SER A 71 -12.14 9.36 -0.81
C SER A 71 -12.51 9.24 -2.29
N MET A 72 -12.33 8.06 -2.86
CA MET A 72 -12.67 7.73 -4.25
C MET A 72 -14.18 7.79 -4.52
N ILE A 73 -15.00 7.31 -3.58
CA ILE A 73 -16.46 7.41 -3.66
C ILE A 73 -16.90 8.89 -3.62
N MET A 74 -16.29 9.68 -2.74
CA MET A 74 -16.57 11.12 -2.66
C MET A 74 -16.16 11.85 -3.94
N LEU A 75 -14.95 11.57 -4.45
CA LEU A 75 -14.41 12.20 -5.66
C LEU A 75 -15.23 11.83 -6.91
N ARG A 76 -15.77 10.60 -6.97
CA ARG A 76 -16.65 10.16 -8.06
C ARG A 76 -17.92 11.00 -8.21
N LYS A 77 -18.39 11.65 -7.15
CA LYS A 77 -19.55 12.56 -7.21
C LYS A 77 -19.20 13.92 -7.83
N ALA A 78 -17.94 14.35 -7.74
CA ALA A 78 -17.47 15.65 -8.23
C ALA A 78 -16.72 15.57 -9.57
N VAL A 79 -16.13 14.42 -9.90
CA VAL A 79 -15.22 14.23 -11.03
C VAL A 79 -15.75 13.17 -11.98
N LYS A 80 -15.54 13.35 -13.30
CA LYS A 80 -15.91 12.36 -14.32
C LYS A 80 -15.21 11.03 -14.04
N PRO A 81 -15.90 9.87 -14.14
CA PRO A 81 -15.31 8.56 -13.81
C PRO A 81 -14.07 8.22 -14.64
N ARG A 82 -13.95 8.75 -15.86
CA ARG A 82 -12.75 8.59 -16.70
C ARG A 82 -11.52 9.28 -16.11
N LEU A 83 -11.67 10.47 -15.54
CA LEU A 83 -10.57 11.19 -14.89
C LEU A 83 -10.17 10.52 -13.58
N LEU A 84 -11.16 9.98 -12.85
CA LEU A 84 -10.93 9.22 -11.63
C LEU A 84 -10.10 7.96 -11.91
N ALA A 85 -10.45 7.20 -12.95
CA ALA A 85 -9.66 6.02 -13.35
C ALA A 85 -8.22 6.39 -13.73
N LEU A 86 -8.03 7.51 -14.42
CA LEU A 86 -6.71 8.01 -14.79
C LEU A 86 -5.87 8.40 -13.57
N PHE A 87 -6.49 9.05 -12.58
CA PHE A 87 -5.85 9.38 -11.31
C PHE A 87 -5.37 8.12 -10.57
N ILE A 88 -6.23 7.10 -10.42
CA ILE A 88 -5.86 5.83 -9.79
C ILE A 88 -4.66 5.22 -10.53
N ALA A 89 -4.74 5.14 -11.87
CA ALA A 89 -3.69 4.52 -12.67
C ALA A 89 -2.35 5.23 -12.49
N ILE A 90 -2.32 6.56 -12.56
CA ILE A 90 -1.09 7.35 -12.39
C ILE A 90 -0.51 7.16 -10.99
N CYS A 91 -1.35 7.27 -9.95
CA CYS A 91 -0.92 7.08 -8.56
C CYS A 91 -0.41 5.66 -8.33
N SER A 92 -1.12 4.63 -8.77
CA SER A 92 -0.69 3.24 -8.62
C SER A 92 0.63 2.97 -9.34
N VAL A 93 0.81 3.49 -10.56
CA VAL A 93 2.09 3.37 -11.29
C VAL A 93 3.22 4.08 -10.54
N GLY A 94 2.99 5.30 -10.04
CA GLY A 94 3.96 6.03 -9.24
C GLY A 94 4.36 5.29 -7.97
N ILE A 95 3.39 4.77 -7.22
CA ILE A 95 3.62 3.98 -6.01
C ILE A 95 4.44 2.72 -6.32
N ILE A 96 4.13 2.03 -7.42
CA ILE A 96 4.87 0.82 -7.83
C ILE A 96 6.32 1.15 -8.20
N ILE A 97 6.54 2.21 -8.98
CA ILE A 97 7.89 2.65 -9.36
C ILE A 97 8.71 2.97 -8.10
N VAL A 98 8.16 3.76 -7.18
CA VAL A 98 8.82 4.15 -5.93
C VAL A 98 9.05 2.91 -5.06
N GLY A 99 8.08 2.01 -4.94
CA GLY A 99 8.25 0.78 -4.16
C GLY A 99 9.37 -0.12 -4.69
N TYR A 100 9.47 -0.32 -6.00
CA TYR A 100 10.58 -1.08 -6.57
C TYR A 100 11.93 -0.36 -6.43
N PHE A 101 11.94 0.96 -6.56
CA PHE A 101 13.13 1.78 -6.32
C PHE A 101 13.65 1.59 -4.89
N PHE A 102 12.77 1.62 -3.89
CA PHE A 102 13.15 1.37 -2.50
C PHE A 102 13.56 -0.09 -2.25
N ASN A 103 12.94 -1.08 -2.91
CA ASN A 103 13.40 -2.47 -2.83
C ASN A 103 14.82 -2.65 -3.40
N PHE A 104 15.15 -1.94 -4.48
CA PHE A 104 16.48 -1.96 -5.07
C PHE A 104 17.51 -1.31 -4.14
N ILE A 105 17.20 -0.13 -3.61
CA ILE A 105 18.04 0.58 -2.65
C ILE A 105 18.20 -0.18 -1.33
N GLN A 106 17.17 -0.91 -0.91
CA GLN A 106 17.21 -1.68 0.34
C GLN A 106 18.42 -2.63 0.38
N GLY A 107 18.78 -3.25 -0.75
CA GLY A 107 19.96 -4.12 -0.82
C GLY A 107 21.31 -3.41 -0.62
N TYR A 108 21.33 -2.08 -0.65
CA TYR A 108 22.51 -1.25 -0.36
C TYR A 108 22.48 -0.64 1.05
N ILE A 109 21.31 -0.52 1.68
CA ILE A 109 21.12 0.15 2.99
C ILE A 109 21.09 -0.85 4.15
N LEU A 110 20.58 -2.07 3.93
CA LEU A 110 20.48 -3.16 4.91
C LEU A 110 21.36 -4.34 4.49
#